data_AF-A0A842TIS8-F1
#
_entry.id   AF-A0A842TIS8-F1
#
_cell.length_a   1.000
_cell.length_b   1.000
_cell.length_c   1.000
_cell.angle_alpha   90.00
_cell.angle_beta   90.00
_cell.angle_gamma   90.00
#
_symmetry.space_group_name_H-M   'P 1'
#
loop_
_entity.id
_entity.type
_entity.pdbx_description
1 polymer ?
#
loop_
_entity_poly.entity_id
_entity_poly.type
_entity_poly.pdbx_seq_one_letter_code
_entity_poly.pdbx_strand_id
1 'polypeptide(L)'
;MKIIQNVELYFETNEIEELSELINEKDIEIIHGLKEENWGQRTIRIYDPDKFIIEIAEPMSNVIIRYYKSGKSLEKISKKTQMPLNTIKTILLKKINANY
;
A
#
# COMPACT_ATOMS: atom_id res chain seq x y z
N MET A 1 -4.40 22.07 25.80
CA MET A 1 -3.52 20.99 25.28
C MET A 1 -3.73 20.94 23.78
N LYS A 2 -2.70 21.23 22.96
CA LYS A 2 -2.83 21.21 21.49
C LYS A 2 -2.77 19.74 21.07
N ILE A 3 -3.91 19.14 20.75
CA ILE A 3 -3.95 17.77 20.22
C ILE A 3 -3.24 17.83 18.86
N ILE A 4 -2.12 17.13 18.72
CA ILE A 4 -1.42 17.01 17.45
C ILE A 4 -2.23 16.05 16.59
N GLN A 5 -3.13 16.57 15.75
CA GLN A 5 -3.95 15.79 14.81
C GLN A 5 -3.19 15.33 13.54
N ASN A 6 -1.86 15.39 13.54
CA ASN A 6 -1.03 15.21 12.34
C ASN A 6 -0.18 13.92 12.38
N VAL A 7 -0.60 12.91 13.16
CA VAL A 7 0.13 11.64 13.26
C VAL A 7 -0.81 10.53 12.80
N GLU A 8 -0.28 9.62 11.99
CA GLU A 8 -0.94 8.38 11.59
C GLU A 8 -0.09 7.18 12.03
N LEU A 9 -0.75 6.07 12.32
CA LEU A 9 -0.10 4.77 12.44
C LEU A 9 -0.15 4.09 11.07
N TYR A 10 1.01 3.75 10.53
CA TYR A 10 1.16 3.13 9.23
C TYR A 10 1.47 1.63 9.36
N PHE A 11 0.71 0.82 8.65
CA PHE A 11 0.89 -0.62 8.56
C PHE A 11 0.90 -1.09 7.11
N GLU A 12 1.52 -2.24 6.86
CA GLU A 12 1.46 -2.92 5.57
C GLU A 12 0.86 -4.32 5.72
N THR A 13 0.07 -4.74 4.73
CA THR A 13 -0.53 -6.07 4.67
C THR A 13 -0.51 -6.63 3.24
N ASN A 14 -0.29 -7.94 3.08
CA ASN A 14 -0.38 -8.55 1.75
C ASN A 14 -1.84 -8.77 1.32
N GLU A 15 -2.75 -8.78 2.29
CA GLU A 15 -4.17 -9.10 2.18
C GLU A 15 -5.02 -7.82 2.19
N ILE A 16 -4.63 -6.80 1.40
CA ILE A 16 -5.26 -5.47 1.43
C ILE A 16 -6.69 -5.52 0.87
N GLU A 17 -6.96 -6.40 -0.09
CA GLU A 17 -8.27 -6.65 -0.66
C GLU A 17 -9.21 -7.27 0.38
N GLU A 18 -8.80 -8.35 1.03
CA GLU A 18 -9.59 -9.02 2.06
C GLU A 18 -9.84 -8.10 3.27
N LEU A 19 -8.84 -7.30 3.64
CA LEU A 19 -9.00 -6.29 4.68
C LEU A 19 -10.01 -5.21 4.28
N SER A 20 -10.00 -4.76 3.02
CA SER A 20 -10.97 -3.77 2.55
C SER A 20 -12.39 -4.31 2.63
N GLU A 21 -12.62 -5.57 2.25
CA GLU A 21 -13.92 -6.22 2.36
C GLU A 21 -14.37 -6.30 3.83
N LEU A 22 -13.48 -6.76 4.71
CA LEU A 22 -13.76 -6.85 6.15
C LEU A 22 -14.10 -5.47 6.76
N ILE A 23 -13.36 -4.41 6.41
CA ILE A 23 -13.62 -3.07 6.92
C ILE A 23 -15.00 -2.57 6.48
N ASN A 24 -15.40 -2.84 5.23
CA ASN A 24 -16.70 -2.42 4.71
C ASN A 24 -17.90 -3.15 5.36
N GLU A 25 -17.67 -4.33 5.95
CA GLU A 25 -18.70 -5.10 6.68
C GLU A 25 -18.83 -4.73 8.16
N LYS A 26 -17.91 -3.92 8.69
CA LYS A 26 -17.87 -3.54 10.11
C LYS A 26 -18.30 -2.09 10.29
N ASP A 27 -18.73 -1.78 11.51
CA ASP A 27 -19.02 -0.40 11.93
C ASP A 27 -17.70 0.33 12.28
N ILE A 28 -16.90 0.60 11.25
CA ILE A 28 -15.62 1.32 11.35
C ILE A 28 -15.77 2.66 10.65
N GLU A 29 -15.24 3.73 11.24
CA GLU A 29 -15.25 5.04 10.60
C GLU A 29 -14.13 5.16 9.57
N ILE A 30 -14.53 5.16 8.30
CA ILE A 30 -13.62 5.16 7.15
C ILE A 30 -13.35 6.61 6.71
N ILE A 31 -12.07 6.98 6.63
CA ILE A 31 -11.62 8.25 6.01
C ILE A 31 -11.67 8.09 4.49
N HIS A 32 -11.06 7.01 3.98
CA HIS A 32 -11.30 6.53 2.63
C HIS A 32 -11.10 5.01 2.58
N GLY A 33 -11.90 4.34 1.75
CA GLY A 33 -11.73 2.92 1.45
C GLY A 33 -10.48 2.66 0.61
N LEU A 34 -10.42 1.49 -0.02
CA LEU A 34 -9.28 1.12 -0.86
C LEU A 34 -9.08 2.13 -2.00
N LYS A 35 -7.97 2.86 -1.94
CA LYS A 35 -7.64 3.96 -2.85
C LYS A 35 -6.21 3.78 -3.36
N GLU A 36 -5.98 4.00 -4.65
CA GLU A 36 -4.62 4.03 -5.21
C GLU A 36 -4.03 5.45 -5.09
N GLU A 37 -2.88 5.57 -4.41
CA GLU A 37 -2.15 6.82 -4.26
C GLU A 37 -1.36 7.19 -5.53
N ASN A 38 -0.84 8.41 -5.58
CA ASN A 38 -0.14 8.94 -6.75
C ASN A 38 1.07 8.09 -7.16
N TRP A 39 1.75 7.45 -6.21
CA TRP A 39 2.88 6.54 -6.45
C TRP A 39 2.46 5.08 -6.73
N GLY A 40 1.15 4.81 -6.79
CA GLY A 40 0.59 3.52 -7.21
C GLY A 40 0.28 2.54 -6.09
N GLN A 41 0.64 2.86 -4.84
CA GLN A 41 0.30 2.05 -3.68
C GLN A 41 -1.18 2.16 -3.35
N ARG A 42 -1.81 1.03 -3.07
CA ARG A 42 -3.18 1.03 -2.56
C ARG A 42 -3.19 1.11 -1.03
N THR A 43 -4.03 1.98 -0.52
CA THR A 43 -4.13 2.32 0.90
C THR A 43 -5.59 2.37 1.34
N ILE A 44 -5.81 2.12 2.62
CA ILE A 44 -7.08 2.32 3.33
C ILE A 44 -6.77 3.21 4.52
N ARG A 45 -7.61 4.20 4.81
CA ARG A 45 -7.50 5.02 6.00
C ARG A 45 -8.77 4.97 6.82
N ILE A 46 -8.62 4.70 8.11
CA ILE A 46 -9.70 4.64 9.09
C ILE A 46 -9.34 5.47 10.33
N TYR A 47 -10.35 5.77 11.14
CA TYR A 47 -10.13 6.20 12.51
C TYR A 47 -10.20 5.02 13.48
N ASP A 48 -9.36 5.05 14.51
CA ASP A 48 -9.61 4.27 15.72
C ASP A 48 -10.70 4.92 16.59
N PRO A 49 -11.14 4.27 17.69
CA PRO A 49 -12.16 4.83 18.57
C PRO A 49 -11.81 6.19 19.19
N ASP A 50 -10.51 6.50 19.32
CA ASP A 50 -9.98 7.75 19.88
C ASP A 50 -9.67 8.82 18.79
N LYS A 51 -10.05 8.56 17.53
CA LYS A 51 -9.86 9.44 16.35
C LYS A 51 -8.41 9.64 15.91
N PHE A 52 -7.53 8.69 16.19
CA PHE A 52 -6.23 8.61 15.53
C PHE A 52 -6.37 7.98 14.14
N ILE A 53 -5.58 8.47 13.18
CA ILE A 53 -5.57 7.94 11.82
C ILE A 53 -4.76 6.65 11.81
N ILE A 54 -5.35 5.59 11.26
CA ILE A 54 -4.64 4.37 10.90
C ILE A 54 -4.65 4.27 9.37
N GLU A 55 -3.46 4.23 8.77
CA GLU A 55 -3.26 3.91 7.36
C GLU A 55 -2.75 2.48 7.22
N ILE A 56 -3.42 1.69 6.39
CA ILE A 56 -3.00 0.34 6.06
C ILE A 56 -2.82 0.27 4.54
N ALA A 57 -1.66 -0.19 4.10
CA ALA A 57 -1.27 -0.20 2.70
C ALA A 57 -0.82 -1.57 2.22
N GLU A 58 -0.84 -1.80 0.91
CA GLU A 58 -0.08 -2.92 0.34
C GLU A 58 1.42 -2.63 0.39
N PRO A 59 2.29 -3.64 0.60
CA PRO A 59 3.73 -3.46 0.49
C PRO A 59 4.15 -2.92 -0.86
N MET A 60 5.12 -2.00 -0.88
CA MET A 60 5.65 -1.44 -2.14
C MET A 60 6.23 -2.51 -3.08
N SER A 61 6.70 -3.65 -2.54
CA SER A 61 7.11 -4.80 -3.35
C SER A 61 5.94 -5.37 -4.17
N ASN A 62 4.74 -5.46 -3.59
CA ASN A 62 3.54 -5.93 -4.27
C ASN A 62 3.08 -4.93 -5.34
N VAL A 63 3.21 -3.62 -5.10
CA VAL A 63 2.97 -2.56 -6.11
C VAL A 63 3.87 -2.79 -7.33
N ILE A 64 5.17 -2.98 -7.10
CA ILE A 64 6.15 -3.24 -8.18
C ILE A 64 5.78 -4.52 -8.94
N ILE A 65 5.47 -5.60 -8.24
CA ILE A 65 5.14 -6.89 -8.85
C ILE A 65 3.84 -6.77 -9.67
N ARG A 66 2.80 -6.12 -9.14
CA ARG A 66 1.52 -5.89 -9.83
C ARG A 66 1.72 -5.09 -11.11
N TYR A 67 2.50 -4.01 -11.06
CA TYR A 67 2.80 -3.21 -12.24
C TYR A 67 3.64 -3.96 -13.27
N TYR A 68 4.64 -4.74 -12.83
CA TYR A 68 5.43 -5.58 -13.73
C TYR A 68 4.56 -6.64 -14.42
N LYS A 69 3.72 -7.35 -13.67
CA LYS A 69 2.75 -8.32 -14.20
C LYS A 69 1.74 -7.69 -15.16
N SER A 70 1.41 -6.40 -14.99
CA SER A 70 0.56 -5.65 -15.94
C SER A 70 1.28 -5.22 -17.24
N GLY A 71 2.54 -5.65 -17.45
CA GLY A 71 3.32 -5.36 -18.65
C GLY A 71 4.01 -4.00 -18.67
N LYS A 72 4.11 -3.30 -17.53
CA LYS A 72 4.83 -2.02 -17.47
C LYS A 72 6.35 -2.25 -17.52
N SER A 73 7.06 -1.42 -18.28
CA SER A 73 8.52 -1.43 -18.29
C SER A 73 9.09 -0.99 -16.95
N LEU A 74 10.32 -1.40 -16.63
CA LEU A 74 10.97 -1.07 -15.36
C LEU A 74 11.13 0.45 -15.18
N GLU A 75 11.35 1.18 -16.27
CA GLU A 75 11.48 2.64 -16.29
C GLU A 75 10.15 3.32 -15.96
N LYS A 76 9.03 2.81 -16.50
CA LYS A 76 7.69 3.32 -16.16
C LYS A 76 7.35 3.04 -14.70
N ILE A 77 7.72 1.87 -14.18
CA ILE A 77 7.53 1.51 -12.77
C ILE A 77 8.34 2.46 -11.90
N SER A 78 9.65 2.59 -12.16
CA SER A 78 10.57 3.51 -11.47
C SER A 78 10.02 4.94 -11.43
N LYS A 79 9.57 5.48 -12.57
CA LYS A 79 9.01 6.82 -12.64
C LYS A 79 7.73 6.98 -11.82
N LYS A 80 6.85 5.97 -11.82
CA LYS A 80 5.56 6.01 -11.11
C LYS A 80 5.74 5.86 -9.61
N THR A 81 6.52 4.86 -9.17
CA THR A 81 6.72 4.56 -7.74
C THR A 81 7.82 5.40 -7.10
N GLN A 82 8.61 6.12 -7.91
CA GLN A 82 9.81 6.86 -7.50
C GLN A 82 10.90 5.95 -6.91
N MET A 83 10.80 4.63 -7.07
CA MET A 83 11.78 3.69 -6.58
C MET A 83 12.93 3.51 -7.59
N PRO A 84 14.19 3.44 -7.12
CA PRO A 84 15.32 3.22 -8.01
C PRO A 84 15.19 1.92 -8.82
N LEU A 85 15.65 1.95 -10.08
CA LEU A 85 15.63 0.78 -10.97
C LEU A 85 16.31 -0.45 -10.36
N ASN A 86 17.40 -0.26 -9.62
CA ASN A 86 18.11 -1.36 -8.98
C ASN A 86 17.26 -2.03 -7.88
N THR A 87 16.52 -1.23 -7.10
CA THR A 87 15.59 -1.74 -6.09
C THR A 87 14.46 -2.54 -6.72
N ILE A 88 13.89 -2.05 -7.82
CA ILE A 88 12.87 -2.76 -8.60
C ILE A 88 13.39 -4.11 -9.10
N LYS A 89 14.58 -4.13 -9.74
CA LYS A 89 15.21 -5.37 -10.20
C LYS A 89 15.43 -6.36 -9.06
N THR A 90 15.91 -5.88 -7.91
CA THR A 90 16.16 -6.71 -6.73
C THR A 90 14.87 -7.35 -6.20
N ILE A 91 13.78 -6.58 -6.12
CA ILE A 91 12.48 -7.08 -5.67
C ILE A 91 11.95 -8.16 -6.63
N LEU A 92 12.03 -7.92 -7.94
CA LEU A 92 11.58 -8.89 -8.95
C LEU A 92 12.40 -10.18 -8.91
N LEU A 93 13.74 -10.08 -8.79
CA LEU A 93 14.62 -11.24 -8.68
C LEU A 93 14.33 -12.08 -7.42
N LYS A 94 14.16 -11.43 -6.26
CA LYS A 94 13.81 -12.12 -5.02
C LYS A 94 12.49 -12.88 -5.13
N LYS A 95 11.47 -12.28 -5.77
CA LYS A 95 10.16 -12.93 -5.93
C LYS A 95 10.22 -14.11 -6.89
N ILE A 96 11.01 -14.05 -7.95
CA ILE A 96 11.22 -15.17 -8.87
C ILE A 96 11.86 -16.36 -8.13
N ASN A 97 12.87 -16.08 -7.31
CA ASN A 97 13.60 -17.12 -6.58
C ASN A 97 12.82 -17.72 -5.40
N ALA A 98 11.80 -17.02 -4.88
CA ALA A 98 10.94 -17.52 -3.81
C ALA A 98 9.81 -18.45 -4.31
N ASN A 99 9.66 -18.62 -5.63
CA ASN A 99 8.69 -19.54 -6.24
C ASN A 99 9.34 -20.86 -6.73
N TYR A 100 10.58 -21.15 -6.31
CA TYR A 100 11.31 -22.41 -6.47
C TYR A 100 11.80 -22.89 -5.11
#